data_AF-A0AA45W8E1-F1
#
_entry.id   AF-A0AA45W8E1-F1
#
_cell.length_a   1.000
_cell.length_b   1.000
_cell.length_c   1.000
_cell.angle_alpha   90.00
_cell.angle_beta   90.00
_cell.angle_gamma   90.00
#
_symmetry.space_group_name_H-M   'P 1'
#
loop_
_entity.id
_entity.type
_entity.pdbx_description
1 polymer ?
#
loop_
_entity_poly.entity_id
_entity_poly.type
_entity_poly.pdbx_seq_one_letter_code
_entity_poly.pdbx_strand_id
1 'polypeptide(L)'
;MLPENITAILARNETWTGEAATEPYEAGWAREAVLFVRALKPPVGTQPEAVIEISPDGIRWLPEGSTLTMPAEKDGLAVARIAHFGNWLRLRTQMPDGASTKVLVTLHLKA
;
A
#
# COMPACT_ATOMS: atom_id res chain seq x y z
N MET A 1 -25.65 7.23 -14.54
CA MET A 1 -25.08 7.48 -13.20
C MET A 1 -23.58 7.70 -13.35
N LEU A 2 -22.99 8.58 -12.53
CA LEU A 2 -21.53 8.74 -12.48
C LEU A 2 -20.91 7.54 -11.74
N PRO A 3 -19.75 7.03 -12.17
CA PRO A 3 -19.07 5.94 -11.48
C PRO A 3 -18.66 6.34 -10.06
N GLU A 4 -18.84 5.41 -9.11
CA GLU A 4 -18.43 5.61 -7.73
C GLU A 4 -16.90 5.69 -7.62
N ASN A 5 -16.43 6.58 -6.74
CA ASN A 5 -15.01 6.65 -6.40
C ASN A 5 -14.81 6.93 -4.92
N ILE A 6 -13.76 6.35 -4.35
CA ILE A 6 -13.39 6.53 -2.95
C ILE A 6 -11.88 6.71 -2.86
N THR A 7 -11.44 7.56 -1.93
CA THR A 7 -10.04 7.60 -1.46
C THR A 7 -10.02 7.18 0.00
N ALA A 8 -9.35 6.06 0.29
CA ALA A 8 -9.14 5.55 1.62
C ALA A 8 -7.70 5.80 2.09
N ILE A 9 -7.51 5.87 3.40
CA ILE A 9 -6.19 6.01 4.03
C ILE A 9 -5.93 4.71 4.76
N LEU A 10 -4.91 3.98 4.33
CA LEU A 10 -4.62 2.66 4.87
C LEU A 10 -3.55 2.68 5.96
N ALA A 11 -2.70 3.71 5.93
CA ALA A 11 -1.71 3.99 6.97
C ALA A 11 -1.40 5.48 7.01
N ARG A 12 -1.23 6.06 8.20
CA ARG A 12 -0.94 7.51 8.33
C ARG A 12 -0.05 7.79 9.53
N ASN A 13 1.09 8.43 9.26
CA ASN A 13 2.06 8.85 10.28
C ASN A 13 2.64 7.66 11.08
N GLU A 14 2.52 6.46 10.54
CA GLU A 14 3.17 5.25 11.05
C GLU A 14 4.63 5.22 10.63
N THR A 15 5.49 4.72 11.51
CA THR A 15 6.89 4.43 11.18
C THR A 15 7.01 2.93 10.95
N TRP A 16 7.33 2.54 9.72
CA TRP A 16 7.51 1.14 9.33
C TRP A 16 8.97 0.72 9.53
N THR A 17 9.16 -0.45 10.15
CA THR A 17 10.43 -1.12 10.46
C THR A 17 10.18 -2.63 10.48
N GLY A 18 11.17 -3.47 10.14
CA GLY A 18 10.96 -4.92 10.05
C GLY A 18 9.82 -5.28 9.08
N GLU A 19 8.99 -6.25 9.46
CA GLU A 19 7.77 -6.56 8.71
C GLU A 19 6.69 -5.50 8.99
N ALA A 20 6.13 -4.91 7.94
CA ALA A 20 5.06 -3.92 8.06
C ALA A 20 4.00 -4.12 6.97
N ALA A 21 2.75 -3.84 7.32
CA ALA A 21 1.63 -3.84 6.39
C ALA A 21 0.65 -2.72 6.75
N THR A 22 -0.14 -2.27 5.77
CA THR A 22 -1.25 -1.37 6.03
C THR A 22 -2.42 -2.09 6.70
N GLU A 23 -3.36 -1.31 7.24
CA GLU A 23 -4.69 -1.85 7.52
C GLU A 23 -5.32 -2.40 6.22
N PRO A 24 -6.04 -3.54 6.30
CA PRO A 24 -6.71 -4.12 5.15
C PRO A 24 -7.94 -3.28 4.77
N TYR A 25 -8.25 -3.24 3.47
CA TYR A 25 -9.41 -2.51 2.96
C TYR A 25 -10.29 -3.38 2.08
N GLU A 26 -11.60 -3.34 2.35
CA GLU A 26 -12.61 -4.02 1.55
C GLU A 26 -12.99 -3.17 0.33
N ALA A 27 -12.73 -3.71 -0.85
CA ALA A 27 -12.82 -3.05 -2.14
C ALA A 27 -13.58 -3.87 -3.20
N GLY A 28 -14.36 -4.88 -2.81
CA GLY A 28 -15.04 -5.79 -3.76
C GLY A 28 -16.03 -5.15 -4.72
N TRP A 29 -16.43 -3.90 -4.47
CA TRP A 29 -17.25 -3.09 -5.38
C TRP A 29 -16.44 -2.39 -6.48
N ALA A 30 -15.13 -2.24 -6.32
CA ALA A 30 -14.26 -1.50 -7.22
C ALA A 30 -13.68 -2.41 -8.32
N ARG A 31 -13.39 -1.81 -9.49
CA ARG A 31 -12.80 -2.50 -10.64
C ARG A 31 -11.31 -2.24 -10.79
N GLU A 32 -10.87 -1.07 -10.33
CA GLU A 32 -9.47 -0.66 -10.34
C GLU A 32 -9.10 0.07 -9.05
N ALA A 33 -7.82 -0.02 -8.69
CA ALA A 33 -7.24 0.61 -7.52
C ALA A 33 -5.89 1.24 -7.88
N VAL A 34 -5.62 2.41 -7.31
CA VAL A 34 -4.29 3.05 -7.34
C VAL A 34 -3.86 3.30 -5.91
N LEU A 35 -2.76 2.68 -5.50
CA LEU A 35 -2.18 2.83 -4.18
C LEU A 35 -0.97 3.77 -4.27
N PHE A 36 -0.91 4.75 -3.38
CA PHE A 36 0.23 5.65 -3.24
C PHE A 36 0.88 5.50 -1.87
N VAL A 37 2.21 5.52 -1.84
CA VAL A 37 3.01 5.60 -0.62
C VAL A 37 3.79 6.91 -0.65
N ARG A 38 3.72 7.69 0.42
CA ARG A 38 4.54 8.89 0.62
C ARG A 38 5.40 8.77 1.87
N ALA A 39 6.70 9.09 1.76
CA ALA A 39 7.57 9.26 2.92
C ALA A 39 7.35 10.65 3.55
N LEU A 40 6.84 10.70 4.78
CA LEU A 40 6.57 11.94 5.52
C LEU A 40 7.82 12.55 6.16
N LYS A 41 8.88 11.76 6.31
CA LYS A 41 10.20 12.15 6.81
C LYS A 41 11.28 11.52 5.93
N PRO A 42 12.54 12.04 5.95
CA PRO A 42 13.64 11.38 5.27
C PRO A 42 13.73 9.90 5.70
N PRO A 43 13.64 8.94 4.77
CA PRO A 43 13.81 7.53 5.08
C PRO A 43 15.21 7.23 5.60
N VAL A 44 15.34 6.19 6.41
CA VAL A 44 16.62 5.69 6.93
C VAL A 44 16.90 4.32 6.31
N GLY A 45 18.14 4.12 5.86
CA GLY A 45 18.59 2.86 5.28
C GLY A 45 18.04 2.58 3.87
N THR A 46 18.41 1.41 3.33
CA THR A 46 17.97 0.96 2.01
C THR A 46 16.46 0.71 1.99
N GLN A 47 15.80 1.32 1.02
CA GLN A 47 14.35 1.18 0.86
C GLN A 47 14.00 -0.12 0.12
N PRO A 48 13.13 -0.97 0.71
CA PRO A 48 12.77 -2.24 0.10
C PRO A 48 11.73 -2.07 -1.01
N GLU A 49 11.42 -3.19 -1.65
CA GLU A 49 10.20 -3.34 -2.42
C GLU A 49 9.01 -3.63 -1.47
N ALA A 50 7.86 -3.08 -1.81
CA ALA A 50 6.59 -3.39 -1.17
C ALA A 50 5.68 -4.10 -2.18
N VAL A 51 4.89 -5.04 -1.69
CA VAL A 51 4.04 -5.92 -2.49
C VAL A 51 2.57 -5.68 -2.14
N ILE A 52 1.71 -5.69 -3.15
CA ILE A 52 0.27 -5.70 -2.95
C ILE A 52 -0.16 -7.12 -2.64
N GLU A 53 -0.99 -7.26 -1.61
CA GLU A 53 -1.58 -8.53 -1.24
C GLU A 53 -3.11 -8.47 -1.34
N ILE A 54 -3.68 -9.59 -1.77
CA ILE A 54 -5.12 -9.81 -1.84
C ILE A 54 -5.53 -10.91 -0.86
N SER A 55 -6.78 -10.86 -0.42
CA SER A 55 -7.33 -11.87 0.49
C SER A 55 -8.78 -12.21 0.17
N PRO A 56 -9.17 -13.50 0.28
CA PRO A 56 -10.56 -13.90 0.18
C PRO A 56 -11.38 -13.55 1.44
N ASP A 57 -10.74 -13.41 2.60
CA ASP A 57 -11.39 -13.32 3.92
C ASP A 57 -10.87 -12.18 4.81
N GLY A 58 -9.88 -11.41 4.34
CA GLY A 58 -9.20 -10.37 5.13
C GLY A 58 -8.22 -10.93 6.18
N ILE A 59 -7.99 -12.24 6.21
CA ILE A 59 -7.17 -12.94 7.21
C ILE A 59 -5.97 -13.64 6.55
N ARG A 60 -6.20 -14.30 5.41
CA ARG A 60 -5.18 -15.04 4.65
C ARG A 60 -4.76 -14.27 3.42
N TRP A 61 -3.48 -13.97 3.31
CA TRP A 61 -2.96 -13.03 2.32
C TRP A 61 -2.06 -13.72 1.32
N LEU A 62 -2.20 -13.34 0.05
CA LEU A 62 -1.36 -13.80 -1.05
C LEU A 62 -0.85 -12.58 -1.83
N PRO A 63 0.42 -12.55 -2.24
CA PRO A 63 0.91 -11.55 -3.17
C PRO A 63 0.12 -11.62 -4.48
N GLU A 64 -0.43 -10.50 -4.92
CA GLU A 64 -1.18 -10.42 -6.19
C GLU A 64 -0.23 -10.37 -7.40
N GLY A 65 0.97 -9.82 -7.21
CA GLY A 65 2.01 -9.69 -8.23
C GLY A 65 2.46 -8.25 -8.45
N SER A 66 1.60 -7.28 -8.16
CA SER A 66 1.96 -5.86 -8.21
C SER A 66 2.90 -5.48 -7.07
N THR A 67 3.95 -4.73 -7.42
CA THR A 67 4.96 -4.23 -6.47
C THR A 67 5.26 -2.75 -6.68
N LEU A 68 5.88 -2.11 -5.68
CA LEU A 68 6.42 -0.76 -5.76
C LEU A 68 7.73 -0.65 -4.98
N THR A 69 8.66 0.17 -5.46
CA THR A 69 9.85 0.54 -4.68
C THR A 69 9.48 1.60 -3.65
N MET A 70 9.79 1.38 -2.37
CA MET A 70 9.52 2.37 -1.32
C MET A 70 10.27 3.69 -1.57
N PRO A 71 9.66 4.86 -1.29
CA PRO A 71 10.27 6.16 -1.57
C PRO A 71 11.56 6.38 -0.79
N ALA A 72 12.61 6.88 -1.46
CA ALA A 72 13.96 7.04 -0.91
C ALA A 72 14.27 8.44 -0.35
N GLU A 73 13.35 9.38 -0.48
CA GLU A 73 13.52 10.75 0.00
C GLU A 73 12.24 11.29 0.65
N LYS A 74 12.38 12.35 1.45
CA LYS A 74 11.24 13.03 2.06
C LYS A 74 10.29 13.53 0.97
N ASP A 75 9.00 13.32 1.17
CA ASP A 75 7.91 13.64 0.25
C ASP A 75 7.96 12.88 -1.09
N GLY A 76 8.92 11.95 -1.25
CA GLY A 76 8.95 11.01 -2.36
C GLY A 76 7.69 10.16 -2.41
N LEU A 77 7.23 9.86 -3.63
CA LEU A 77 6.02 9.09 -3.91
C LEU A 77 6.36 7.80 -4.65
N ALA A 78 5.68 6.74 -4.25
CA ALA A 78 5.64 5.49 -4.99
C ALA A 78 4.19 5.13 -5.29
N VAL A 79 3.96 4.40 -6.39
CA VAL A 79 2.61 4.06 -6.87
C VAL A 79 2.55 2.63 -7.36
N ALA A 80 1.45 1.95 -7.05
CA ALA A 80 1.04 0.70 -7.68
C ALA A 80 -0.38 0.85 -8.24
N ARG A 81 -0.63 0.27 -9.43
CA ARG A 81 -1.95 0.21 -10.07
C ARG A 81 -2.38 -1.25 -10.11
N ILE A 82 -3.58 -1.54 -9.64
CA ILE A 82 -4.07 -2.91 -9.43
C ILE A 82 -5.47 -3.04 -10.02
N ALA A 83 -5.73 -4.18 -10.66
CA ALA A 83 -7.04 -4.60 -11.15
C ALA A 83 -7.28 -6.07 -10.78
N HIS A 84 -8.50 -6.56 -10.91
CA HIS A 84 -8.83 -7.98 -10.69
C HIS A 84 -8.49 -8.54 -9.27
N PHE A 85 -8.53 -7.69 -8.24
CA PHE A 85 -8.05 -7.99 -6.89
C PHE A 85 -9.06 -8.68 -5.95
N GLY A 86 -10.29 -8.97 -6.40
CA GLY A 86 -11.31 -9.58 -5.56
C GLY A 86 -11.85 -8.62 -4.50
N ASN A 87 -11.85 -9.02 -3.22
CA ASN A 87 -12.49 -8.24 -2.16
C ASN A 87 -11.53 -7.42 -1.29
N TRP A 88 -10.41 -7.98 -0.84
CA TRP A 88 -9.55 -7.31 0.15
C TRP A 88 -8.19 -6.94 -0.43
N LEU A 89 -7.72 -5.74 -0.10
CA LEU A 89 -6.41 -5.21 -0.49
C LEU A 89 -5.62 -4.73 0.73
N ARG A 90 -4.29 -4.96 0.70
CA ARG A 90 -3.32 -4.28 1.56
C ARG A 90 -1.96 -4.14 0.88
N LEU A 91 -1.10 -3.27 1.42
CA LEU A 91 0.32 -3.22 1.06
C LEU A 91 1.14 -3.86 2.17
N ARG A 92 2.12 -4.70 1.83
CA ARG A 92 3.11 -5.25 2.77
C ARG A 92 4.53 -4.96 2.31
N THR A 93 5.45 -4.77 3.24
CA THR A 93 6.88 -4.72 2.97
C THR A 93 7.69 -5.38 4.07
N GLN A 94 8.93 -5.72 3.76
CA GLN A 94 9.94 -6.15 4.71
C GLN A 94 11.09 -5.15 4.66
N MET A 95 11.17 -4.29 5.68
CA MET A 95 12.28 -3.35 5.83
C MET A 95 13.55 -4.11 6.25
N PRO A 96 14.71 -3.82 5.65
CA PRO A 96 16.00 -4.30 6.13
C PRO A 96 16.29 -3.85 7.56
N ASP A 97 17.18 -4.54 8.26
CA ASP A 97 17.59 -4.17 9.61
C ASP A 97 18.15 -2.75 9.65
N GLY A 98 17.66 -1.94 10.60
CA GLY A 98 18.01 -0.53 10.74
C GLY A 98 17.36 0.41 9.72
N ALA A 99 16.62 -0.10 8.73
CA ALA A 99 15.85 0.73 7.81
C ALA A 99 14.51 1.14 8.44
N SER A 100 14.08 2.38 8.17
CA SER A 100 12.79 2.86 8.64
C SER A 100 12.21 3.94 7.73
N THR A 101 10.89 3.95 7.59
CA THR A 101 10.18 4.94 6.77
C THR A 101 8.89 5.35 7.45
N LYS A 102 8.68 6.66 7.62
CA LYS A 102 7.41 7.20 8.12
C LYS A 102 6.45 7.45 6.97
N VAL A 103 5.31 6.76 6.92
CA VAL A 103 4.48 6.69 5.72
C VAL A 103 3.13 7.40 5.83
N LEU A 104 2.62 7.81 4.68
CA LEU A 104 1.20 7.97 4.40
C LEU A 104 0.88 7.05 3.21
N VAL A 105 -0.08 6.15 3.39
CA VAL A 105 -0.55 5.25 2.34
C VAL A 105 -2.00 5.54 2.02
N THR A 106 -2.30 5.83 0.76
CA THR A 106 -3.66 6.08 0.28
C THR A 106 -4.04 5.11 -0.82
N LEU A 107 -5.31 4.72 -0.85
CA LEU A 107 -5.89 3.82 -1.85
C LEU A 107 -7.02 4.55 -2.57
N HIS A 108 -6.93 4.64 -3.88
CA HIS A 108 -7.89 5.32 -4.74
C HIS A 108 -8.64 4.27 -5.56
N LEU A 109 -9.95 4.16 -5.38
CA LEU A 109 -10.80 3.11 -5.95
C LEU A 109 -11.78 3.69 -6.96
N LYS A 110 -12.05 2.96 -8.05
CA LYS A 110 -13.04 3.32 -9.07
C LYS A 110 -13.91 2.11 -9.44
N ALA A 111 -15.21 2.36 -9.61
CA ALA A 111 -16.20 1.42 -10.13
C ALA A 111 -16.41 1.56 -11.65
#